data_AF-A0A661GTQ9-F1
#
_entry.id   AF-A0A661GTQ9-F1
#
_cell.length_a   1.000
_cell.length_b   1.000
_cell.length_c   1.000
_cell.angle_alpha   90.00
_cell.angle_beta   90.00
_cell.angle_gamma   90.00
#
_symmetry.space_group_name_H-M   'P 1'
#
loop_
_entity.id
_entity.type
_entity.pdbx_description
1 polymer ?
#
loop_
_entity_poly.entity_id
_entity_poly.type
_entity_poly.pdbx_seq_one_letter_code
_entity_poly.pdbx_strand_id
1 'polypeptide(L)' 'SYDRDFLSIASSFKPRSMREMQSQNPQAIYYVKAKAGATYARLSKHLKLGRYGVDHLRLINGDYPSDEPTEGEWIKIIR' A
#
# COMPACT_ATOMS: atom_id res chain seq x y z
N SER A 1 -1.36 -39.71 1.05
CA SER A 1 -2.73 -39.21 1.21
C SER A 1 -2.64 -37.83 1.80
N TYR A 2 -3.17 -36.79 1.14
CA TYR A 2 -3.20 -35.45 1.74
C TYR A 2 -4.15 -35.46 2.94
N ASP A 3 -3.78 -34.77 4.01
CA ASP A 3 -4.58 -34.71 5.23
C ASP A 3 -5.95 -34.06 4.93
N ARG A 4 -7.03 -34.66 5.44
CA ARG A 4 -8.40 -34.18 5.21
C ARG A 4 -8.58 -32.76 5.75
N ASP A 5 -7.89 -32.44 6.83
CA ASP A 5 -7.95 -31.12 7.46
C ASP A 5 -7.30 -30.05 6.57
N PHE A 6 -6.21 -30.39 5.87
CA PHE A 6 -5.53 -29.49 4.94
C PHE A 6 -6.43 -29.14 3.74
N LEU A 7 -7.09 -30.15 3.17
CA LEU A 7 -8.03 -29.94 2.05
C LEU A 7 -9.27 -29.14 2.49
N SER A 8 -9.75 -29.36 3.71
CA SER A 8 -10.86 -28.59 4.29
C SER A 8 -10.52 -27.10 4.40
N ILE A 9 -9.35 -26.76 4.94
CA ILE A 9 -8.86 -25.38 5.04
C ILE A 9 -8.76 -24.74 3.66
N ALA A 10 -8.13 -25.41 2.69
CA ALA A 10 -8.00 -24.88 1.33
C ALA A 10 -9.36 -24.59 0.66
N SER A 11 -10.35 -25.47 0.87
CA SER A 11 -11.70 -25.30 0.32
C SER A 11 -12.55 -24.23 1.03
N SER A 12 -12.18 -23.84 2.25
CA SER A 12 -12.89 -22.82 3.03
C SER A 12 -12.70 -21.39 2.48
N PHE A 13 -11.65 -21.17 1.68
CA PHE A 13 -11.41 -19.88 1.04
C PHE A 13 -12.38 -19.69 -0.14
N LYS A 14 -13.37 -18.81 0.03
CA LYS A 14 -14.27 -18.42 -1.05
C LYS A 14 -13.64 -17.30 -1.90
N PRO A 15 -13.64 -17.42 -3.25
CA PRO A 15 -13.29 -16.30 -4.12
C PRO A 15 -14.22 -15.10 -3.87
N ARG A 16 -13.63 -13.92 -3.73
CA ARG A 16 -14.41 -12.67 -3.62
C ARG A 16 -15.15 -12.44 -4.94
N SER A 17 -16.45 -12.15 -4.88
CA SER A 17 -17.23 -11.92 -6.10
C SER A 17 -16.98 -10.53 -6.67
N MET A 18 -17.08 -10.39 -8.00
CA MET A 18 -16.96 -9.09 -8.68
C MET A 18 -17.99 -8.06 -8.16
N ARG A 19 -19.19 -8.52 -7.79
CA ARG A 19 -20.24 -7.66 -7.23
C ARG A 19 -19.84 -7.10 -5.86
N GLU A 20 -19.26 -7.92 -4.98
CA GLU A 20 -18.73 -7.47 -3.68
C GLU A 20 -17.56 -6.50 -3.86
N MET A 21 -16.71 -6.71 -4.87
CA MET A 21 -15.61 -5.80 -5.20
C MET A 21 -16.09 -4.44 -5.72
N GLN A 22 -17.14 -4.42 -6.55
CA GLN A 22 -17.71 -3.18 -7.10
C GLN A 22 -18.45 -2.34 -6.05
N SER A 23 -19.02 -2.97 -5.02
CA SER A 23 -19.65 -2.25 -3.91
C SER A 23 -18.66 -1.62 -2.93
N GLN A 24 -17.36 -1.86 -3.10
CA GLN A 24 -16.31 -1.31 -2.25
C GLN A 24 -15.60 -0.16 -2.99
N ASN A 25 -15.13 0.82 -2.24
CA ASN A 25 -14.16 1.82 -2.71
C ASN A 25 -12.76 1.38 -2.26
N PRO A 26 -12.09 0.45 -2.98
CA PRO A 26 -10.78 -0.02 -2.56
C PRO A 26 -9.78 1.13 -2.56
N GLN A 27 -8.93 1.18 -1.53
CA GLN A 27 -7.76 2.04 -1.57
C GLN A 27 -6.83 1.56 -2.69
N ALA A 28 -6.48 2.47 -3.59
CA ALA A 28 -5.57 2.20 -4.69
C ALA A 28 -4.19 2.79 -4.43
N ILE A 29 -3.16 2.08 -4.87
CA ILE A 29 -1.79 2.59 -4.88
C ILE A 29 -1.59 3.38 -6.18
N TYR A 30 -1.15 4.61 -6.04
CA TYR A 30 -0.73 5.46 -7.15
C TYR A 30 0.79 5.64 -7.12
N TYR A 31 1.34 6.11 -8.23
CA TYR A 31 2.77 6.33 -8.39
C TYR A 31 3.04 7.77 -8.78
N VAL A 32 4.05 8.38 -8.17
CA VAL A 32 4.57 9.70 -8.54
C VAL A 32 6.08 9.63 -8.66
N LYS A 33 6.65 10.44 -9.57
CA LYS A 33 8.10 10.52 -9.72
C LYS A 33 8.69 11.51 -8.72
N ALA A 34 9.71 11.09 -7.99
CA ALA A 34 10.45 11.91 -7.04
C ALA A 34 11.17 13.06 -7.77
N LYS A 35 10.91 14.30 -7.33
CA LYS A 35 11.65 15.49 -7.77
C LYS A 35 12.83 15.76 -6.84
N ALA A 36 13.77 16.59 -7.26
CA ALA A 36 14.83 17.10 -6.39
C ALA A 36 14.24 17.60 -5.04
N GLY A 37 14.76 17.07 -3.93
CA GLY A 37 14.30 17.42 -2.58
C GLY A 37 12.93 16.86 -2.18
N ALA A 38 12.40 15.85 -2.88
CA ALA A 38 11.24 15.11 -2.42
C ALA A 38 11.50 14.51 -1.03
N THR A 39 10.51 14.60 -0.14
CA THR A 39 10.55 13.94 1.17
C THR A 39 9.19 13.39 1.53
N TYR A 40 9.15 12.33 2.33
CA TYR A 40 7.91 11.75 2.85
C TYR A 40 7.12 12.74 3.72
N ALA A 41 7.80 13.63 4.43
CA ALA A 41 7.15 14.71 5.17
C ALA A 41 6.36 15.66 4.25
N ARG A 42 6.94 16.07 3.11
CA ARG A 42 6.28 16.94 2.14
C ARG A 42 5.11 16.22 1.46
N LEU A 43 5.31 14.97 1.07
CA LEU A 43 4.27 14.14 0.45
C LEU A 43 3.09 13.91 1.40
N SER A 44 3.36 13.51 2.65
CA SER A 44 2.34 13.30 3.68
C SER A 44 1.49 14.55 3.91
N LYS A 45 2.12 15.73 3.99
CA LYS A 45 1.41 17.01 4.13
C LYS A 45 0.56 17.34 2.90
N HIS A 46 1.08 17.10 1.70
CA HIS A 46 0.35 17.36 0.45
C HIS A 46 -0.87 16.44 0.28
N LEU A 47 -0.71 15.17 0.64
CA LEU A 47 -1.75 14.13 0.58
C LEU A 47 -2.70 14.15 1.80
N LYS A 48 -2.42 14.98 2.81
CA LYS A 48 -3.21 15.11 4.04
C LYS A 48 -3.37 13.78 4.81
N LEU A 49 -2.33 12.95 4.86
CA LEU A 49 -2.34 11.59 5.44
C LEU A 49 -2.39 11.54 6.98
N GLY A 50 -2.43 12.70 7.65
CA GLY A 50 -2.52 12.79 9.11
C GLY A 50 -1.23 12.40 9.84
N ARG A 51 -1.36 12.12 11.15
CA ARG A 51 -0.23 11.96 12.09
C ARG A 51 0.79 10.91 11.65
N TYR A 52 0.35 9.79 11.08
CA TYR A 52 1.22 8.66 10.72
C TYR A 52 1.52 8.60 9.21
N GLY A 53 1.20 9.66 8.46
CA GLY A 53 1.33 9.64 7.01
C GLY A 53 2.76 9.43 6.51
N VAL A 54 3.76 9.94 7.25
CA VAL A 54 5.18 9.75 6.90
C VAL A 54 5.58 8.28 7.05
N ASP A 55 5.29 7.69 8.21
CA ASP A 55 5.60 6.29 8.49
C ASP A 55 4.88 5.36 7.51
N HIS A 56 3.63 5.69 7.17
CA HIS A 56 2.85 4.91 6.22
C HIS A 56 3.44 4.95 4.81
N LEU A 57 3.88 6.13 4.35
CA LEU A 57 4.56 6.25 3.06
C LEU A 57 5.91 5.49 3.05
N ARG A 58 6.69 5.57 4.13
CA ARG A 58 7.95 4.81 4.23
C ARG A 58 7.71 3.31 4.19
N LEU A 59 6.71 2.82 4.93
CA LEU A 59 6.36 1.39 4.95
C LEU A 59 6.00 0.85 3.56
N ILE A 60 5.15 1.56 2.81
CA ILE A 60 4.72 1.07 1.48
C ILE A 60 5.84 1.15 0.43
N ASN A 61 6.83 2.04 0.62
CA ASN A 61 7.97 2.21 -0.26
C ASN A 61 9.20 1.38 0.13
N GLY A 62 9.26 0.84 1.35
CA GLY A 62 10.40 0.05 1.84
C GLY A 62 11.46 0.87 2.58
N ASP A 63 11.19 2.15 2.86
CA ASP A 63 12.13 3.12 3.43
C ASP A 63 11.96 3.31 4.95
N TYR A 64 11.24 2.40 5.60
CA TYR A 64 11.05 2.45 7.04
C TYR A 64 12.35 2.00 7.75
N PRO A 65 12.80 2.69 8.82
CA PRO A 65 12.07 3.75 9.54
C PRO A 65 12.38 5.19 9.11
N SER A 66 13.51 5.44 8.45
CA SER A 66 14.08 6.80 8.37
C SER A 66 14.51 7.27 6.99
N ASP A 67 14.47 6.40 5.98
CA ASP A 67 14.99 6.74 4.66
C ASP A 67 14.02 7.66 3.89
N GLU A 68 14.54 8.26 2.83
CA GLU A 68 13.85 9.24 1.98
C GLU A 68 14.02 8.86 0.51
N PRO A 69 13.04 9.20 -0.35
CA PRO A 69 13.07 8.80 -1.75
C PRO A 69 14.21 9.50 -2.50
N THR A 70 14.83 8.77 -3.43
CA THR A 70 15.89 9.33 -4.28
C THR A 70 15.28 10.09 -5.45
N GLU A 71 15.96 11.15 -5.93
CA GLU A 71 15.50 11.88 -7.12
C GLU A 71 15.34 10.95 -8.32
N GLY A 72 14.22 11.09 -9.03
CA GLY A 72 13.88 10.28 -10.19
C GLY A 72 13.21 8.94 -9.88
N GLU A 73 13.18 8.52 -8.62
CA GLU A 73 12.53 7.29 -8.15
C GLU A 73 11.00 7.34 -8.28
N TRP A 74 10.37 6.18 -8.44
CA TRP A 74 8.92 6.06 -8.38
C TRP A 74 8.47 5.80 -6.96
N ILE A 75 7.67 6.72 -6.42
CA ILE A 75 7.13 6.65 -5.07
C ILE A 75 5.69 6.17 -5.13
N LYS A 76 5.39 5.10 -4.38
CA LYS A 76 4.03 4.64 -4.10
C LYS A 76 3.35 5.61 -3.13
N ILE A 77 2.13 6.00 -3.45
CA ILE A 77 1.29 6.85 -2.62
C ILE A 77 -0.13 6.28 -2.50
N ILE A 78 -0.84 6.74 -1.47
CA ILE A 78 -2.26 6.51 -1.23
C ILE A 78 -2.97 7.87 -1.16
N ARG A 79 -4.21 7.95 -1.65
CA ARG A 79 -5.05 9.17 -1.63
C ARG A 79 -6.52 8.80 -1.46
#